data_AF-A0A929IAZ9-F1
#
_entry.id   AF-A0A929IAZ9-F1
#
_cell.length_a   1.000
_cell.length_b   1.000
_cell.length_c   1.000
_cell.angle_alpha   90.00
_cell.angle_beta   90.00
_cell.angle_gamma   90.00
#
_symmetry.space_group_name_H-M   'P 1'
#
loop_
_entity.id
_entity.type
_entity.pdbx_description
1 polymer ?
#
loop_
_entity_poly.entity_id
_entity_poly.type
_entity_poly.pdbx_seq_one_letter_code
_entity_poly.pdbx_strand_id
1 'polypeptide(L)' 'MSERLQITLTEDATRKYLEWAGAKSEAEVNADCEPSGCSIIIEISGPYGCGALANDGDNLLEFGDADVELI' A
#
# COMPACT_ATOMS: atom_id res chain seq x y z
N MET A 1 -1.48 -29.51 0.09
CA MET A 1 -0.58 -28.50 0.71
C MET A 1 -1.40 -27.25 0.92
N SER A 2 -1.23 -26.51 2.01
CA SER A 2 -1.87 -25.21 2.16
C SER A 2 -1.05 -24.18 1.40
N GLU A 3 -1.48 -23.79 0.22
CA GLU A 3 -0.87 -22.71 -0.56
C GLU A 3 -1.10 -21.37 0.15
N ARG A 4 -0.12 -20.47 0.10
CA ARG A 4 -0.21 -19.10 0.61
C ARG A 4 0.10 -18.11 -0.51
N LEU A 5 -0.47 -16.92 -0.42
CA LEU A 5 -0.14 -15.81 -1.29
C LEU A 5 0.90 -14.91 -0.60
N GLN A 6 2.05 -14.72 -1.23
CA GLN A 6 3.05 -13.73 -0.82
C GLN A 6 2.97 -12.54 -1.76
N ILE A 7 2.83 -11.34 -1.19
CA ILE A 7 2.79 -10.07 -1.92
C ILE A 7 3.99 -9.26 -1.46
N THR A 8 4.86 -8.89 -2.40
CA THR A 8 6.07 -8.13 -2.15
C THR A 8 5.98 -6.82 -2.90
N LEU A 9 5.97 -5.69 -2.18
CA LEU A 9 6.05 -4.39 -2.81
C LEU A 9 7.47 -4.15 -3.33
N THR A 10 7.60 -3.54 -4.51
CA THR A 10 8.90 -3.05 -4.98
C THR A 10 9.48 -2.01 -4.02
N GLU A 11 10.79 -1.78 -4.10
CA GLU A 11 11.45 -0.77 -3.25
C GLU A 11 10.83 0.62 -3.43
N ASP A 12 10.52 1.00 -4.67
CA ASP A 12 9.87 2.28 -4.98
C ASP A 12 8.45 2.38 -4.44
N ALA A 13 7.65 1.32 -4.57
CA ALA A 13 6.31 1.26 -3.99
C ALA A 13 6.36 1.31 -2.46
N THR A 14 7.31 0.59 -1.85
CA THR A 14 7.53 0.59 -0.40
C THR A 14 7.90 1.98 0.10
N ARG A 15 8.81 2.68 -0.58
CA ARG A 15 9.21 4.04 -0.24
C ARG A 15 8.02 5.00 -0.25
N LYS A 16 7.23 5.00 -1.33
CA LYS A 16 6.04 5.88 -1.44
C LYS A 16 4.98 5.55 -0.39
N TYR A 17 4.75 4.27 -0.11
CA TYR A 17 3.85 3.84 0.97
C TYR A 17 4.30 4.39 2.32
N LEU A 18 5.59 4.25 2.66
CA LEU A 18 6.13 4.74 3.94
C LEU A 18 6.06 6.27 4.05
N GLU A 19 6.37 6.99 2.98
CA GLU A 19 6.25 8.46 2.91
C GLU A 19 4.81 8.90 3.19
N TRP A 20 3.83 8.29 2.50
CA TRP A 20 2.42 8.61 2.66
C TRP A 20 1.87 8.23 4.05
N ALA A 21 2.09 6.98 4.49
CA ALA A 21 1.57 6.49 5.77
C ALA A 21 2.20 7.24 6.95
N GLY A 22 3.49 7.58 6.84
CA GLY A 22 4.20 8.41 7.81
C GLY A 22 3.63 9.82 7.89
N ALA A 23 3.46 10.49 6.75
CA ALA A 23 2.90 11.84 6.69
C ALA A 23 1.46 11.91 7.24
N LYS A 24 0.63 10.91 6.93
CA LYS A 24 -0.75 10.81 7.46
C LYS A 24 -0.73 10.67 8.98
N SER A 25 0.07 9.74 9.50
CA SER A 25 0.16 9.49 10.95
C SER A 25 0.70 10.70 11.70
N GLU A 26 1.73 11.36 11.17
CA GLU A 26 2.30 12.58 11.73
C GLU A 26 1.28 13.72 11.76
N ALA A 27 0.51 13.90 10.68
CA ALA A 27 -0.55 14.92 10.63
C ALA A 27 -1.65 14.68 11.68
N GLU A 28 -2.06 13.42 11.88
CA GLU A 28 -3.06 13.05 12.88
C GLU A 28 -2.56 13.30 14.30
N VAL A 29 -1.32 12.89 14.61
CA VAL A 29 -0.68 13.15 15.92
C VAL A 29 -0.55 14.65 16.17
N ASN A 30 -0.10 15.43 15.18
CA ASN A 30 0.04 16.87 15.30
C ASN A 30 -1.30 17.60 15.47
N ALA A 31 -2.40 16.97 15.05
CA ALA A 31 -3.76 17.44 15.29
C ALA A 31 -4.35 16.96 16.63
N ASP A 32 -3.52 16.37 17.51
CA ASP A 32 -3.95 15.75 18.78
C ASP A 32 -5.04 14.69 18.59
N CYS A 33 -4.93 13.95 17.49
CA CYS A 33 -5.84 12.88 17.09
C CYS A 33 -5.13 11.52 17.12
N GLU A 34 -5.85 10.47 17.49
CA GLU A 34 -5.32 9.10 17.44
C GLU A 34 -5.11 8.66 15.97
N PRO A 35 -3.94 8.07 15.62
CA PRO A 35 -3.69 7.63 14.26
C PRO A 35 -4.72 6.62 13.78
N SER A 36 -5.34 6.89 12.64
CA SER A 36 -6.40 6.06 12.07
C SER A 36 -5.88 4.81 11.35
N GLY A 37 -4.56 4.67 11.22
CA GLY A 37 -3.91 3.62 10.43
C GLY A 37 -3.99 3.91 8.93
N CYS A 38 -3.75 2.87 8.12
CA CYS A 38 -3.80 2.96 6.67
C CYS A 38 -4.37 1.69 6.04
N SER A 39 -4.94 1.84 4.84
CA SER A 39 -5.41 0.73 4.02
C SER A 39 -4.79 0.86 2.65
N ILE A 40 -4.27 -0.27 2.14
CA ILE A 40 -3.75 -0.38 0.78
C ILE A 40 -4.59 -1.39 0.00
N ILE A 41 -4.66 -1.19 -1.30
CA ILE A 41 -5.32 -2.06 -2.26
C ILE A 41 -4.22 -2.65 -3.13
N ILE A 42 -4.23 -3.98 -3.27
CA ILE A 42 -3.36 -4.70 -4.19
C ILE A 42 -4.22 -5.16 -5.36
N GLU A 43 -3.94 -4.60 -6.54
CA GLU A 43 -4.58 -4.99 -7.78
C GLU A 43 -3.74 -6.07 -8.45
N ILE A 44 -4.30 -7.27 -8.59
CA ILE A 44 -3.65 -8.42 -9.21
C ILE A 44 -4.24 -8.59 -10.61
N SER A 45 -3.53 -8.11 -11.63
CA SER A 45 -4.07 -7.96 -12.99
C SER A 45 -3.41 -8.93 -13.97
N GLY A 46 -3.46 -10.24 -13.69
CA GLY A 46 -3.08 -11.30 -14.63
C GLY A 46 -1.78 -11.02 -15.41
N PRO A 47 -1.79 -10.99 -16.76
CA PRO A 47 -0.58 -10.78 -17.56
C PRO A 47 -0.03 -9.34 -17.54
N TYR A 48 -0.71 -8.41 -16.88
CA TYR A 48 -0.40 -6.97 -16.89
C TYR A 48 0.31 -6.50 -15.61
N GLY A 49 0.71 -7.42 -14.73
CA GLY A 49 1.41 -7.11 -13.47
C GLY A 49 0.46 -6.91 -12.30
N CYS A 50 1.04 -6.61 -11.12
CA CYS A 50 0.27 -6.27 -9.93
C CYS A 50 0.69 -4.88 -9.43
N GLY A 51 -0.28 -4.11 -8.96
CA GLY A 51 -0.09 -2.75 -8.48
C GLY A 51 -0.51 -2.59 -7.02
N ALA A 52 0.08 -1.63 -6.33
CA ALA A 52 -0.26 -1.22 -4.99
C ALA A 52 -0.67 0.25 -4.97
N LEU A 53 -1.78 0.54 -4.29
CA LEU A 53 -2.36 1.87 -4.20
C LEU A 53 -3.09 2.06 -2.87
N ALA A 54 -3.49 3.29 -2.54
CA ALA A 54 -4.36 3.60 -1.42
C ALA A 54 -5.47 4.56 -1.84
N ASN A 55 -6.60 4.51 -1.12
CA ASN A 55 -7.62 5.55 -1.20
C ASN A 55 -7.28 6.65 -0.20
N ASP A 56 -7.19 7.89 -0.69
CA ASP A 56 -6.99 9.09 0.10
C ASP A 56 -8.13 10.08 -0.17
N GLY A 57 -9.24 9.87 0.54
CA GLY A 57 -10.50 10.57 0.29
C GLY A 57 -11.05 10.24 -1.10
N ASP A 58 -11.20 11.26 -1.94
CA ASP A 58 -11.67 11.13 -3.33
C ASP A 58 -10.54 10.78 -4.33
N ASN A 59 -9.30 10.65 -3.84
CA ASN A 59 -8.13 10.36 -4.68
C ASN A 59 -7.68 8.90 -4.55
N LEU A 60 -7.15 8.37 -5.65
CA LEU A 60 -6.36 7.15 -5.68
C LEU A 60 -4.89 7.53 -5.71
N LEU A 61 -4.13 7.06 -4.72
CA LEU A 61 -2.69 7.26 -4.65
C LEU A 61 -1.96 5.99 -5.07
N GLU A 62 -1.29 6.04 -6.22
CA GLU A 62 -0.51 4.91 -6.72
C GLU A 62 0.89 4.86 -6.08
N PHE A 63 1.20 3.71 -5.46
CA PHE A 63 2.55 3.44 -4.95
C PHE A 63 3.43 2.84 -6.06
N GLY A 64 2.88 1.95 -6.88
CA GLY A 64 3.61 1.30 -7.98
C GLY A 64 3.47 -0.20 -7.91
N ASP A 65 4.49 -0.92 -8.35
CA ASP A 65 4.35 -2.36 -8.61
C ASP A 65 4.47 -3.22 -7.34
N ALA A 66 3.81 -4.36 -7.39
CA ALA A 66 3.91 -5.48 -6.46
C ALA A 66 4.18 -6.79 -7.21
N ASP A 67 5.00 -7.64 -6.61
CA ASP A 67 5.19 -9.02 -7.02
C ASP A 67 4.26 -9.93 -6.21
N VAL A 68 3.64 -10.90 -6.88
CA VAL A 68 2.71 -11.84 -6.25
C VAL A 68 3.07 -13.26 -6.63
N GLU A 69 3.28 -14.10 -5.61
CA GLU A 69 3.66 -15.50 -5.78
C GLU A 69 2.88 -16.42 -4.84
N LEU A 70 2.65 -17.66 -5.30
CA LEU A 70 2.09 -18.73 -4.47
C LEU A 70 3.24 -19.53 -3.85
N ILE A 71 3.22 -19.69 -2.52
CA ILE A 71 4.25 -20.40 -1.73
C ILE A 71 3.66 -21.52 -0.88
#